data_AF-A0A3B9ISQ4-F1
#
_entry.id   AF-A0A3B9ISQ4-F1
#
_cell.length_a   1.000
_cell.length_b   1.000
_cell.length_c   1.000
_cell.angle_alpha   90.00
_cell.angle_beta   90.00
_cell.angle_gamma   90.00
#
_symmetry.space_group_name_H-M   'P 1'
#
loop_
_entity.id
_entity.type
_entity.pdbx_description
1 polymer ?
#
loop_
_entity_poly.entity_id
_entity_poly.type
_entity_poly.pdbx_seq_one_letter_code
_entity_poly.pdbx_strand_id
1 'polypeptide(L)'
;VPSLVNQASFVRDFIPLARKLGVDYNLIEAFDQPWKRVQEGTVGGHWGLVDEYREQKFPLTGPVVEMPNWHWLAAGGILVAGLLMIAAGRRIPDHEIDEHLGREIAGWVSAVTAAQLAGATLLLSIDHLSLVNRGPVEWAIGIGLWLVSAVTAVVLARRWAGPAEARIQPAPVIEVLRALRRPLGIDWLGAG
;
A
#
# COMPACT_ATOMS: atom_id res chain seq x y z
N VAL A 1 12.06 -10.77 10.77
CA VAL A 1 11.83 -9.51 10.03
C VAL A 1 11.62 -8.39 11.05
N PRO A 2 12.22 -7.19 10.89
CA PRO A 2 12.02 -6.07 11.81
C PRO A 2 10.55 -5.62 11.86
N SER A 3 9.97 -5.55 13.06
CA SER A 3 8.59 -5.09 13.30
C SER A 3 8.37 -4.76 14.78
N LEU A 4 7.33 -4.00 15.12
CA LEU A 4 7.05 -3.59 16.50
C LEU A 4 6.71 -4.81 17.38
N VAL A 5 5.91 -5.73 16.86
CA VAL A 5 5.54 -6.97 17.55
C VAL A 5 6.77 -7.85 17.78
N ASN A 6 7.64 -8.00 16.78
CA ASN A 6 8.85 -8.81 16.94
C ASN A 6 9.86 -8.18 17.91
N GLN A 7 10.01 -6.85 17.90
CA GLN A 7 10.83 -6.15 18.89
C GLN A 7 10.29 -6.38 20.31
N ALA A 8 8.97 -6.23 20.50
CA ALA A 8 8.32 -6.45 21.78
C ALA A 8 8.49 -7.89 22.28
N SER A 9 8.22 -8.89 21.42
CA SER A 9 8.42 -10.30 21.74
C SER A 9 9.87 -10.59 22.11
N PHE A 10 10.83 -10.12 21.31
CA PHE A 10 12.25 -10.31 21.59
C PHE A 10 12.64 -9.78 22.97
N VAL A 11 12.29 -8.52 23.28
CA VAL A 11 12.63 -7.91 24.58
C VAL A 11 11.98 -8.67 25.74
N ARG A 12 10.70 -9.04 25.59
CA ARG A 12 9.93 -9.74 26.63
C ARG A 12 10.41 -11.17 26.87
N ASP A 13 10.95 -11.84 25.86
CA ASP A 13 11.46 -13.20 25.99
C ASP A 13 12.94 -13.22 26.42
N PHE A 14 13.74 -12.29 25.91
CA PHE A 14 15.17 -12.20 26.18
C PHE A 14 15.46 -11.83 27.64
N ILE A 15 14.78 -10.82 28.20
CA ILE A 15 15.07 -10.31 29.55
C ILE A 15 14.88 -11.40 30.63
N PRO A 16 13.74 -12.14 30.67
CA PRO A 16 13.56 -13.24 31.62
C PRO A 16 14.54 -14.39 31.38
N LEU A 17 14.87 -14.69 30.11
CA LEU A 17 15.81 -15.75 29.77
C LEU A 17 17.23 -15.42 30.26
N ALA A 18 17.72 -14.20 29.99
CA ALA A 18 19.03 -13.74 30.44
C ALA A 18 19.12 -13.77 31.98
N ARG A 19 18.06 -13.36 32.67
CA ARG A 19 17.95 -13.46 34.13
C ARG A 19 18.02 -14.90 34.63
N LYS A 20 17.31 -15.83 33.97
CA LYS A 20 17.34 -17.27 34.32
C LYS A 20 18.73 -17.88 34.13
N LEU A 21 19.45 -17.44 33.10
CA LEU A 21 20.79 -17.93 32.77
C LEU A 21 21.91 -17.21 33.54
N GLY A 22 21.60 -16.15 34.30
CA GLY A 22 22.60 -15.35 35.01
C GLY A 22 23.54 -14.62 34.06
N VAL A 23 23.08 -14.25 32.87
CA VAL A 23 23.87 -13.54 31.86
C VAL A 23 23.69 -12.04 32.07
N ASP A 24 24.79 -11.34 32.30
CA ASP A 24 24.83 -9.88 32.27
C ASP A 24 24.74 -9.39 30.82
N TYR A 25 23.94 -8.35 30.60
CA TYR A 25 23.73 -7.79 29.26
C TYR A 25 23.55 -6.28 29.32
N ASN A 26 23.91 -5.63 28.21
CA ASN A 26 23.56 -4.25 27.93
C ASN A 26 22.50 -4.24 26.83
N LEU A 27 21.31 -3.74 27.15
CA LEU A 27 20.26 -3.58 26.16
C LEU A 27 20.52 -2.30 25.36
N ILE A 28 20.83 -2.50 24.08
CA ILE A 28 21.16 -1.45 23.11
C ILE A 28 19.95 -1.37 22.16
N GLU A 29 19.18 -0.29 22.06
CA GLU A 29 19.36 1.06 22.67
C GLU A 29 18.15 1.51 23.49
N ALA A 30 18.36 2.53 24.33
CA ALA A 30 17.26 3.12 25.10
C ALA A 30 16.30 3.90 24.19
N PHE A 31 16.81 4.78 23.33
CA PHE A 31 16.03 5.70 22.49
C PHE A 31 16.25 5.42 21.01
N ASP A 32 15.21 5.67 20.21
CA ASP A 32 15.35 5.76 18.75
C ASP A 32 16.29 6.92 18.37
N GLN A 33 17.10 6.71 17.34
CA GLN A 33 18.15 7.62 16.90
C GLN A 33 18.03 7.89 15.39
N PRO A 34 17.18 8.84 14.98
CA PRO A 34 16.80 9.01 13.57
C PRO A 34 17.97 9.29 12.64
N TRP A 35 19.00 9.96 13.16
CA TRP A 35 20.23 10.28 12.43
C TRP A 35 20.98 9.02 11.94
N LYS A 36 20.81 7.87 12.59
CA LYS A 36 21.41 6.60 12.16
C LYS A 36 20.80 6.04 10.89
N ARG A 37 19.58 6.46 10.51
CA ARG A 37 18.92 6.00 9.26
C ARG A 37 19.72 6.33 8.00
N VAL A 38 20.59 7.33 8.07
CA VAL A 38 21.48 7.70 6.97
C VAL A 38 22.57 6.64 6.76
N GLN A 39 23.10 6.05 7.84
CA GLN A 39 24.25 5.13 7.81
C GLN A 39 23.84 3.65 7.87
N GLU A 40 22.79 3.34 8.62
CA GLU A 40 22.37 1.97 8.96
C GLU A 40 21.09 1.54 8.21
N GLY A 41 20.57 2.39 7.32
CA GLY A 41 19.32 2.18 6.59
C GLY A 41 18.07 2.42 7.45
N THR A 42 16.89 2.15 6.89
CA THR A 42 15.59 2.52 7.51
C THR A 42 15.45 2.05 8.95
N VAL A 43 15.89 0.83 9.25
CA VAL A 43 15.72 0.19 10.56
C VAL A 43 16.70 0.69 11.64
N GLY A 44 17.88 1.20 11.26
CA GLY A 44 18.94 1.52 12.21
C GLY A 44 18.59 2.65 13.19
N GLY A 45 17.68 3.55 12.81
CA GLY A 45 17.20 4.58 13.71
C GLY A 45 16.12 4.12 14.70
N HIS A 46 15.65 2.87 14.62
CA HIS A 46 14.46 2.40 15.32
C HIS A 46 14.70 1.27 16.34
N TRP A 47 15.94 1.08 16.78
CA TRP A 47 16.29 0.05 17.76
C TRP A 47 15.95 0.39 19.21
N GLY A 48 15.56 1.64 19.49
CA GLY A 48 15.20 2.12 20.80
C GLY A 48 14.02 1.37 21.41
N LEU A 49 14.05 1.21 22.74
CA LEU A 49 12.89 0.78 23.54
C LEU A 49 11.80 1.85 23.60
N VAL A 50 12.19 3.11 23.61
CA VAL A 50 11.32 4.28 23.50
C VAL A 50 11.67 5.05 22.23
N ASP A 51 10.73 5.84 21.75
CA ASP A 51 10.91 6.61 20.51
C ASP A 51 11.81 7.85 20.72
N GLU A 52 11.97 8.62 19.64
CA GLU A 52 12.76 9.85 19.61
C GLU A 52 12.22 10.95 20.55
N TYR A 53 10.94 10.86 20.93
CA TYR A 53 10.24 11.77 21.85
C TYR A 53 10.19 11.24 23.29
N ARG A 54 10.83 10.09 23.56
CA ARG A 54 10.83 9.38 24.85
C ARG A 54 9.47 8.78 25.21
N GLU A 55 8.61 8.59 24.22
CA GLU A 55 7.34 7.89 24.39
C GLU A 55 7.54 6.38 24.22
N GLN A 56 6.72 5.61 24.94
CA GLN A 56 6.82 4.17 24.93
C GLN A 56 6.31 3.58 23.61
N LYS A 57 7.15 2.83 22.90
CA LYS A 57 6.81 2.24 21.58
C LYS A 57 5.79 1.12 21.67
N PHE A 58 5.86 0.30 22.72
CA PHE A 58 4.93 -0.80 22.96
C PHE A 58 4.77 -1.04 24.47
N PRO A 59 3.57 -1.48 24.93
CA PRO A 59 3.37 -1.81 26.34
C PRO A 59 4.32 -2.92 26.78
N LEU A 60 4.71 -3.01 28.05
CA LEU A 60 5.61 -4.08 28.51
C LEU A 60 4.90 -5.44 28.66
N THR A 61 3.58 -5.43 28.80
CA THR A 61 2.73 -6.62 28.92
C THR A 61 1.51 -6.51 28.00
N GLY A 62 0.82 -7.62 27.77
CA GLY A 62 -0.38 -7.65 26.93
C GLY A 62 -0.10 -7.60 25.42
N PRO A 63 -1.17 -7.53 24.60
CA PRO A 63 -1.04 -7.56 23.15
C PRO A 63 -0.32 -6.33 22.60
N VAL A 64 0.46 -6.52 21.54
CA VAL A 64 1.10 -5.47 20.75
C VAL A 64 0.56 -5.58 19.33
N VAL A 65 0.23 -4.44 18.72
CA VAL A 65 -0.34 -4.36 17.37
C VAL A 65 0.53 -3.44 16.55
N GLU A 66 0.92 -3.87 15.35
CA GLU A 66 1.78 -3.09 14.44
C GLU A 66 1.16 -1.74 14.06
N MET A 67 -0.16 -1.72 13.84
CA MET A 67 -0.91 -0.54 13.41
C MET A 67 -2.11 -0.31 14.32
N PRO A 68 -1.95 0.38 15.47
CA PRO A 68 -3.03 0.57 16.43
C PRO A 68 -4.28 1.26 15.84
N ASN A 69 -4.08 2.14 14.87
CA ASN A 69 -5.11 2.95 14.21
C ASN A 69 -5.69 2.31 12.91
N TRP A 70 -5.42 1.03 12.63
CA TRP A 70 -5.85 0.36 11.39
C TRP A 70 -7.35 0.48 11.12
N HIS A 71 -8.18 0.47 12.17
CA HIS A 71 -9.63 0.59 12.07
C HIS A 71 -10.09 1.94 11.49
N TRP A 72 -9.39 3.03 11.80
CA TRP A 72 -9.69 4.36 11.28
C TRP A 72 -9.25 4.47 9.82
N LEU A 73 -8.12 3.88 9.48
CA LEU A 73 -7.67 3.76 8.09
C LEU A 73 -8.66 2.93 7.25
N ALA A 74 -9.14 1.82 7.79
CA ALA A 74 -10.15 0.98 7.16
C ALA A 74 -11.48 1.74 7.00
N ALA A 75 -11.97 2.40 8.05
CA ALA A 75 -13.19 3.19 8.01
C ALA A 75 -13.09 4.35 7.00
N GLY A 76 -11.97 5.07 6.98
CA GLY A 76 -11.69 6.13 6.01
C GLY A 76 -11.66 5.61 4.57
N GLY A 77 -11.02 4.46 4.34
CA GLY A 77 -10.99 3.80 3.04
C GLY A 77 -12.38 3.39 2.56
N ILE A 78 -13.19 2.80 3.45
CA ILE A 78 -14.59 2.43 3.16
C ILE A 78 -15.43 3.67 2.83
N LEU A 79 -15.29 4.75 3.60
CA LEU A 79 -16.02 6.00 3.38
C LEU A 79 -15.70 6.61 2.01
N VAL A 80 -14.41 6.75 1.69
CA VAL A 80 -13.97 7.28 0.39
C VAL A 80 -14.49 6.42 -0.75
N ALA A 81 -14.41 5.09 -0.63
CA ALA A 81 -14.94 4.18 -1.63
C ALA A 81 -16.46 4.28 -1.78
N GLY A 82 -17.21 4.38 -0.68
CA GLY A 82 -18.65 4.56 -0.69
C GLY A 82 -19.07 5.86 -1.37
N LEU A 83 -18.37 6.97 -1.10
CA LEU A 83 -18.62 8.26 -1.76
C LEU A 83 -18.33 8.19 -3.27
N LEU A 84 -17.25 7.53 -3.67
CA LEU A 84 -16.93 7.31 -5.09
C LEU A 84 -17.99 6.44 -5.78
N MET A 85 -18.48 5.41 -5.10
CA MET A 85 -19.54 4.54 -5.61
C MET A 85 -20.87 5.29 -5.79
N ILE A 86 -21.26 6.14 -4.84
CA ILE A 86 -22.48 6.96 -4.96
C ILE A 86 -22.33 7.99 -6.09
N ALA A 87 -21.18 8.66 -6.19
CA ALA A 87 -20.92 9.63 -7.26
C ALA A 87 -20.93 8.98 -8.66
N ALA A 88 -20.48 7.72 -8.74
CA ALA A 88 -20.52 6.89 -9.93
C ALA A 88 -21.95 6.41 -10.27
N GLY A 89 -22.70 5.89 -9.30
CA GLY A 89 -24.04 5.31 -9.49
C GLY A 89 -25.09 6.32 -9.97
N ARG A 90 -24.91 7.62 -9.69
CA ARG A 90 -25.75 8.70 -10.26
C ARG A 90 -25.65 8.84 -11.78
N ARG A 91 -24.78 8.08 -12.46
CA ARG A 91 -24.62 8.10 -13.92
C ARG A 91 -25.21 6.87 -14.63
N ILE A 92 -25.85 5.95 -13.92
CA ILE A 92 -26.52 4.80 -14.55
C ILE A 92 -27.88 5.28 -15.09
N PRO A 93 -28.10 5.33 -16.41
CA PRO A 93 -29.39 5.69 -17.00
C PRO A 93 -30.43 4.60 -16.69
N ASP A 94 -31.72 4.95 -16.63
CA ASP A 94 -32.81 3.99 -16.54
C ASP A 94 -32.80 3.06 -17.76
N HIS A 95 -32.29 1.84 -17.61
CA HIS A 95 -32.28 0.79 -18.64
C HIS A 95 -33.26 -0.34 -18.26
N GLU A 96 -33.96 -0.90 -19.25
CA GLU A 96 -34.75 -2.14 -19.10
C GLU A 96 -33.83 -3.29 -18.67
N ILE A 97 -34.36 -4.21 -17.85
CA ILE A 97 -33.60 -5.36 -17.33
C ILE A 97 -33.30 -6.33 -18.49
N ASP A 98 -32.07 -6.27 -19.03
CA ASP A 98 -31.56 -7.15 -20.08
C ASP A 98 -30.18 -7.77 -19.73
N GLU A 99 -29.62 -8.60 -20.61
CA GLU A 99 -28.26 -9.15 -20.44
C GLU A 99 -27.15 -8.08 -20.39
N HIS A 100 -27.41 -6.88 -20.92
CA HIS A 100 -26.49 -5.75 -20.89
C HIS A 100 -26.41 -5.18 -19.46
N LEU A 101 -27.53 -5.10 -18.74
CA LEU A 101 -27.58 -4.67 -17.33
C LEU A 101 -26.66 -5.53 -16.45
N GLY A 102 -26.63 -6.85 -16.65
CA GLY A 102 -25.73 -7.75 -15.91
C GLY A 102 -24.24 -7.46 -16.14
N ARG A 103 -23.84 -7.19 -17.40
CA ARG A 103 -22.46 -6.83 -17.76
C ARG A 103 -22.07 -5.42 -17.30
N GLU A 104 -23.04 -4.52 -17.22
CA GLU A 104 -22.84 -3.19 -16.67
C GLU A 104 -22.61 -3.26 -15.16
N ILE A 105 -23.49 -3.93 -14.41
CA ILE A 105 -23.35 -4.16 -12.96
C ILE A 105 -22.00 -4.82 -12.65
N ALA A 106 -21.61 -5.87 -13.39
CA ALA A 106 -20.33 -6.54 -13.18
C ALA A 106 -19.12 -5.61 -13.43
N GLY A 107 -19.19 -4.76 -14.46
CA GLY A 107 -18.16 -3.76 -14.73
C GLY A 107 -18.06 -2.69 -13.63
N TRP A 108 -19.20 -2.26 -13.09
CA TRP A 108 -19.28 -1.30 -11.99
C TRP A 108 -18.72 -1.86 -10.68
N VAL A 109 -19.11 -3.08 -10.31
CA VAL A 109 -18.58 -3.77 -9.12
C VAL A 109 -17.06 -3.92 -9.21
N SER A 110 -16.55 -4.26 -10.40
CA SER A 110 -15.12 -4.39 -10.65
C SER A 110 -14.39 -3.04 -10.51
N ALA A 111 -14.95 -1.96 -11.06
CA ALA A 111 -14.40 -0.60 -10.96
C ALA A 111 -14.35 -0.09 -9.51
N VAL A 112 -15.41 -0.30 -8.75
CA VAL A 112 -15.47 0.07 -7.33
C VAL A 112 -14.44 -0.71 -6.53
N THR A 113 -14.35 -2.02 -6.74
CA THR A 113 -13.38 -2.89 -6.04
C THR A 113 -11.94 -2.48 -6.36
N ALA A 114 -11.62 -2.20 -7.62
CA ALA A 114 -10.30 -1.72 -8.04
C ALA A 114 -9.95 -0.35 -7.40
N ALA A 115 -10.91 0.57 -7.35
CA ALA A 115 -10.75 1.86 -6.68
C ALA A 115 -10.53 1.70 -5.16
N GLN A 116 -11.20 0.74 -4.53
CA GLN A 116 -11.06 0.40 -3.12
C GLN A 116 -9.65 -0.09 -2.79
N LEU A 117 -9.14 -1.03 -3.59
CA LEU A 117 -7.78 -1.55 -3.43
C LEU A 117 -6.75 -0.44 -3.63
N ALA A 118 -6.89 0.36 -4.69
CA ALA A 118 -5.98 1.48 -4.94
C ALA A 118 -6.02 2.52 -3.80
N GLY A 119 -7.21 2.88 -3.32
CA GLY A 119 -7.38 3.82 -2.22
C GLY A 119 -6.78 3.31 -0.90
N ALA A 120 -7.02 2.04 -0.56
CA ALA A 120 -6.45 1.42 0.63
C ALA A 120 -4.91 1.37 0.54
N THR A 121 -4.36 0.99 -0.61
CA THR A 121 -2.90 1.02 -0.83
C THR A 121 -2.35 2.44 -0.70
N LEU A 122 -3.03 3.45 -1.26
CA LEU A 122 -2.62 4.84 -1.16
C LEU A 122 -2.59 5.34 0.29
N LEU A 123 -3.61 5.00 1.09
CA LEU A 123 -3.66 5.35 2.51
C LEU A 123 -2.53 4.67 3.29
N LEU A 124 -2.34 3.36 3.11
CA LEU A 124 -1.27 2.62 3.77
C LEU A 124 0.12 3.11 3.36
N SER A 125 0.27 3.58 2.12
CA SER A 125 1.53 4.14 1.65
C SER A 125 1.88 5.48 2.29
N ILE A 126 0.95 6.20 2.94
CA ILE A 126 1.27 7.42 3.71
C ILE A 126 2.15 7.08 4.91
N ASP A 127 1.78 6.06 5.69
CA ASP A 127 2.60 5.59 6.80
C ASP A 127 3.95 5.05 6.31
N HIS A 128 3.96 4.40 5.13
CA HIS A 128 5.21 3.96 4.53
C HIS A 128 6.12 5.14 4.14
N LEU A 129 5.56 6.22 3.59
CA LEU A 129 6.31 7.42 3.20
C LEU A 129 6.97 8.08 4.40
N SER A 130 6.30 8.13 5.56
CA SER A 130 6.89 8.72 6.78
C SER A 130 8.01 7.85 7.36
N LEU A 131 7.88 6.52 7.29
CA LEU A 131 8.87 5.58 7.80
C LEU A 131 10.13 5.50 6.94
N VAL A 132 9.99 5.52 5.61
CA VAL A 132 11.12 5.23 4.71
C VAL A 132 11.89 6.50 4.34
N ASN A 133 11.21 7.62 4.11
CA ASN A 133 11.88 8.83 3.62
C ASN A 133 12.64 9.56 4.72
N ARG A 134 13.90 9.90 4.45
CA ARG A 134 14.87 10.49 5.39
C ARG A 134 15.13 11.96 5.11
N GLY A 135 14.97 12.40 3.87
CA GLY A 135 15.30 13.75 3.46
C GLY A 135 14.40 14.29 2.34
N PRO A 136 14.52 15.59 2.01
CA PRO A 136 13.58 16.28 1.13
C PRO A 136 13.45 15.65 -0.27
N VAL A 137 14.54 15.13 -0.82
CA VAL A 137 14.56 14.49 -2.15
C VAL A 137 13.77 13.18 -2.14
N GLU A 138 13.97 12.34 -1.11
CA GLU A 138 13.23 11.07 -0.97
C GLU A 138 11.74 11.35 -0.78
N TRP A 139 11.39 12.36 0.03
CA TRP A 139 10.02 12.84 0.18
C TRP A 139 9.43 13.31 -1.15
N ALA A 140 10.16 14.11 -1.94
CA ALA A 140 9.69 14.59 -3.24
C ALA A 140 9.43 13.43 -4.22
N ILE A 141 10.34 12.45 -4.28
CA ILE A 141 10.16 11.25 -5.11
C ILE A 141 8.96 10.44 -4.62
N GLY A 142 8.86 10.20 -3.31
CA GLY A 142 7.79 9.42 -2.70
C GLY A 142 6.41 10.05 -2.93
N ILE A 143 6.28 11.36 -2.72
CA ILE A 143 5.05 12.11 -3.02
C ILE A 143 4.74 12.06 -4.52
N GLY A 144 5.76 12.22 -5.39
CA GLY A 144 5.59 12.11 -6.84
C GLY A 144 5.01 10.77 -7.26
N LEU A 145 5.58 9.66 -6.78
CA LEU A 145 5.11 8.31 -7.06
C LEU A 145 3.70 8.06 -6.48
N TRP A 146 3.43 8.58 -5.30
CA TRP A 146 2.11 8.51 -4.67
C TRP A 146 1.05 9.24 -5.50
N LEU A 147 1.35 10.46 -6.00
CA LEU A 147 0.47 11.22 -6.87
C LEU A 147 0.25 10.52 -8.23
N VAL A 148 1.30 9.98 -8.85
CA VAL A 148 1.17 9.19 -10.09
C VAL A 148 0.26 7.99 -9.87
N SER A 149 0.40 7.29 -8.75
CA SER A 149 -0.44 6.15 -8.39
C SER A 149 -1.90 6.57 -8.20
N ALA A 150 -2.15 7.70 -7.51
CA ALA A 150 -3.49 8.26 -7.33
C ALA A 150 -4.15 8.66 -8.66
N VAL A 151 -3.42 9.35 -9.53
CA VAL A 151 -3.91 9.72 -10.87
C VAL A 151 -4.21 8.47 -11.70
N THR A 152 -3.32 7.49 -11.69
CA THR A 152 -3.50 6.21 -12.40
C THR A 152 -4.76 5.50 -11.92
N ALA A 153 -4.98 5.42 -10.60
CA ALA A 153 -6.18 4.84 -10.02
C ALA A 153 -7.46 5.54 -10.49
N VAL A 154 -7.48 6.88 -10.50
CA VAL A 154 -8.62 7.66 -10.97
C VAL A 154 -8.87 7.46 -12.47
N VAL A 155 -7.81 7.44 -13.29
CA VAL A 155 -7.93 7.20 -14.74
C VAL A 155 -8.47 5.81 -15.03
N LEU A 156 -7.95 4.77 -14.38
CA LEU A 156 -8.43 3.39 -14.54
C LEU A 156 -9.87 3.24 -14.07
N ALA A 157 -10.22 3.79 -12.91
CA ALA A 157 -11.60 3.78 -12.40
C ALA A 157 -12.56 4.47 -13.38
N ARG A 158 -12.19 5.63 -13.94
CA ARG A 158 -12.99 6.33 -14.96
C ARG A 158 -13.15 5.55 -16.25
N ARG A 159 -12.10 4.86 -16.71
CA ARG A 159 -12.13 4.05 -17.94
C ARG A 159 -12.99 2.80 -17.78
N TRP A 160 -12.95 2.16 -16.62
CA TRP A 160 -13.79 0.99 -16.33
C TRP A 160 -15.25 1.33 -16.05
N ALA A 161 -15.51 2.49 -15.43
CA ALA A 161 -16.85 3.02 -15.20
C ALA A 161 -17.55 3.59 -16.46
N GLY A 162 -16.82 3.77 -17.56
CA GLY A 162 -17.36 4.33 -18.81
C GLY A 162 -18.19 3.32 -19.62
N PRO A 163 -18.82 3.78 -20.72
CA PRO A 163 -19.50 2.92 -21.68
C PRO A 163 -18.62 1.75 -22.13
N ALA A 164 -19.20 0.62 -22.55
CA ALA A 164 -18.44 -0.57 -22.98
C ALA A 164 -17.34 -0.26 -24.02
N GLU A 165 -17.56 0.77 -24.84
CA GLU A 165 -16.67 1.29 -25.87
C GLU A 165 -15.44 2.01 -25.30
N ALA A 166 -15.54 2.57 -24.09
CA ALA A 166 -14.46 3.27 -23.38
C ALA A 166 -13.66 2.35 -22.43
N ARG A 167 -14.18 1.14 -22.15
CA ARG A 167 -13.48 0.12 -21.36
C ARG A 167 -12.26 -0.37 -22.16
N ILE A 168 -11.13 -0.51 -21.48
CA ILE A 168 -9.93 -1.08 -22.11
C ILE A 168 -10.25 -2.53 -22.49
N GLN A 169 -10.45 -2.79 -23.77
CA GLN A 169 -10.44 -4.15 -24.27
C GLN A 169 -8.99 -4.62 -24.23
N PRO A 170 -8.69 -5.77 -23.59
CA PRO A 170 -7.34 -6.31 -23.64
C PRO A 170 -7.00 -6.52 -25.11
N ALA A 171 -5.98 -5.79 -25.59
CA ALA A 171 -5.49 -6.00 -26.95
C ALA A 171 -5.11 -7.50 -27.06
N PRO A 172 -5.54 -8.19 -28.12
CA PRO A 172 -5.14 -9.57 -28.34
C PRO A 172 -3.62 -9.68 -28.18
N VAL A 173 -3.12 -10.73 -27.51
CA VAL A 173 -1.68 -10.92 -27.27
C VAL A 173 -0.87 -10.73 -28.55
N ILE A 174 -1.42 -11.15 -29.70
CA ILE A 174 -0.80 -10.99 -31.01
C ILE A 174 -0.61 -9.52 -31.44
N GLU A 175 -1.51 -8.61 -31.07
CA GLU A 175 -1.38 -7.18 -31.36
C GLU A 175 -0.37 -6.51 -30.44
N VAL A 176 -0.32 -6.90 -29.16
CA VAL A 176 0.71 -6.43 -28.21
C VAL A 176 2.10 -6.86 -28.69
N LEU A 177 2.25 -8.14 -29.07
CA LEU A 177 3.50 -8.67 -29.63
C LEU A 177 3.88 -7.96 -30.94
N ARG A 178 2.91 -7.65 -31.81
CA ARG A 178 3.15 -6.90 -33.06
C ARG A 178 3.50 -5.43 -32.82
N ALA A 179 2.94 -4.81 -31.79
CA ALA A 179 3.29 -3.44 -31.40
C ALA A 179 4.71 -3.39 -30.80
N LEU A 180 5.08 -4.38 -29.98
CA LEU A 180 6.44 -4.57 -29.47
C LEU A 180 7.45 -4.98 -30.54
N ARG A 181 7.00 -5.50 -31.70
CA ARG A 181 7.84 -5.75 -32.89
C ARG A 181 8.36 -4.44 -33.52
N ARG A 182 7.57 -3.35 -33.48
CA ARG A 182 7.89 -2.10 -34.19
C ARG A 182 9.19 -1.42 -33.74
N PRO A 183 9.58 -1.42 -32.46
CA PRO A 183 10.85 -0.84 -32.02
C PRO A 183 12.01 -1.84 -31.97
N LEU A 184 11.76 -3.15 -31.94
CA LEU A 184 12.79 -4.16 -31.59
C LEU A 184 13.36 -4.96 -32.77
N GLY A 185 12.71 -4.97 -33.95
CA GLY A 185 13.31 -5.54 -35.17
C GLY A 185 13.64 -7.04 -35.15
N ILE A 186 13.15 -7.80 -34.17
CA ILE A 186 13.45 -9.24 -34.02
C ILE A 186 12.22 -10.09 -34.38
N ASP A 187 12.40 -11.07 -35.27
CA ASP A 187 11.39 -12.06 -35.67
C ASP A 187 11.49 -13.33 -34.82
N TRP A 188 10.54 -13.51 -33.90
CA TRP A 188 10.46 -14.68 -33.00
C TRP A 188 9.54 -15.79 -33.52
N LEU A 189 8.73 -15.53 -34.54
CA LEU A 189 7.85 -16.52 -35.18
C LEU A 189 8.24 -16.62 -36.64
N GLY A 190 9.11 -17.59 -36.95
CA GLY A 190 9.37 -17.99 -38.32
C GLY A 190 8.06 -18.40 -38.97
N ALA A 191 7.62 -17.66 -39.98
CA ALA A 191 6.54 -18.07 -40.84
C ALA A 191 7.05 -19.22 -41.73
N GLY A 192 6.45 -20.39 -41.53
CA GLY A 192 6.21 -21.38 -42.57
C GLY A 192 4.71 -21.49 -42.75
#